data_AF-A0A378VZV8-F1
#
_entry.id   AF-A0A378VZV8-F1
#
_cell.length_a   1.000
_cell.length_b   1.000
_cell.length_c   1.000
_cell.angle_alpha   90.00
_cell.angle_beta   90.00
_cell.angle_gamma   90.00
#
_symmetry.space_group_name_H-M   'P 1'
#
loop_
_entity.id
_entity.type
_entity.pdbx_description
1 polymer ?
#
loop_
_entity_poly.entity_id
_entity_poly.type
_entity_poly.pdbx_seq_one_letter_code
_entity_poly.pdbx_strand_id
1 'polypeptide(L)' 'MSELPETRRPRFAVYNEMAARGYREVISYAFVDEQWELDFAANAAPIRLQNPLAAQYAVMRSTLIGGLVEICKTT' A
#
# COMPACT_ATOMS: atom_id res chain seq x y z
N MET A 1 -3.45 -1.61 29.48
CA MET A 1 -3.17 -0.76 28.29
C MET A 1 -1.91 0.00 28.59
N SER A 2 -0.81 -0.29 27.88
CA SER A 2 0.46 0.40 28.13
C SER A 2 0.30 1.88 27.76
N GLU A 3 0.62 2.79 28.67
CA GLU A 3 0.58 4.22 28.44
C GLU A 3 1.57 4.56 27.32
N LEU A 4 1.05 5.06 26.20
CA LEU A 4 1.90 5.61 25.15
C LEU A 4 2.52 6.92 25.69
N PRO A 5 3.80 7.21 25.39
CA PRO A 5 4.38 8.51 25.68
C PRO A 5 3.44 9.62 25.23
N GLU A 6 3.29 10.70 26.01
CA GLU A 6 2.39 11.84 25.71
C GLU A 6 2.62 12.44 24.30
N THR A 7 3.82 12.22 23.76
CA THR A 7 4.23 12.61 22.40
C THR A 7 3.82 11.64 21.29
N ARG A 8 3.18 10.51 21.60
CA ARG A 8 2.76 9.48 20.63
C ARG A 8 1.24 9.34 20.61
N ARG A 9 0.63 9.78 19.51
CA ARG A 9 -0.79 9.50 19.25
C ARG A 9 -0.97 8.01 18.94
N PRO A 10 -2.02 7.36 19.48
CA PRO A 10 -2.36 6.00 19.07
C PRO A 10 -2.73 5.99 17.58
N ARG A 11 -2.32 4.96 16.85
CA ARG A 11 -2.58 4.83 15.40
C ARG A 11 -4.07 4.97 15.06
N PHE A 12 -4.94 4.47 15.94
CA PHE A 12 -6.39 4.53 15.80
C PHE A 12 -6.93 5.97 15.77
N ALA A 13 -6.30 6.91 16.51
CA ALA A 13 -6.70 8.31 16.45
C ALA A 13 -6.47 8.92 15.06
N VAL A 14 -5.38 8.53 14.39
CA VAL A 14 -5.08 8.99 13.02
C VAL A 14 -6.10 8.43 12.03
N TYR A 15 -6.48 7.15 12.15
CA TYR A 15 -7.51 6.55 11.29
C TYR A 15 -8.86 7.24 11.45
N ASN A 16 -9.27 7.55 12.70
CA ASN A 16 -10.52 8.25 12.96
C ASN A 16 -10.51 9.67 12.39
N GLU A 17 -9.40 10.42 12.50
CA GLU A 17 -9.29 11.74 11.87
C GLU A 17 -9.39 11.66 10.33
N MET A 18 -8.78 10.66 9.71
CA MET A 18 -8.85 10.45 8.26
C MET A 18 -10.28 10.10 7.82
N ALA A 19 -10.95 9.21 8.55
CA ALA A 19 -12.36 8.87 8.29
C ALA A 19 -13.29 10.07 8.46
N ALA A 20 -13.08 10.91 9.48
CA ALA A 20 -13.85 12.13 9.70
C ALA A 20 -13.66 13.16 8.57
N ARG A 21 -12.50 13.14 7.90
CA ARG A 21 -12.23 13.96 6.70
C ARG A 21 -12.77 13.33 5.40
N GLY A 22 -13.45 12.19 5.46
CA GLY A 22 -14.04 11.51 4.31
C GLY A 22 -13.11 10.54 3.57
N TYR A 23 -11.91 10.25 4.09
CA TYR A 23 -11.04 9.22 3.51
C TYR A 23 -11.54 7.83 3.86
N ARG A 24 -11.47 6.90 2.90
CA ARG A 24 -11.84 5.50 3.09
C ARG A 24 -10.59 4.64 3.20
N GLU A 25 -10.53 3.81 4.23
CA GLU A 25 -9.48 2.82 4.38
C GLU A 25 -9.63 1.74 3.29
N VAL A 26 -8.52 1.42 2.63
CA VAL A 26 -8.48 0.34 1.64
C VAL A 26 -7.23 -0.50 1.82
N ILE A 27 -7.36 -1.81 1.63
CA ILE A 27 -6.29 -2.78 1.69
C ILE A 27 -6.05 -3.30 0.27
N SER A 28 -4.88 -3.02 -0.29
CA SER A 28 -4.44 -3.49 -1.61
C SER A 28 -3.46 -4.65 -1.50
N TYR A 29 -3.34 -5.43 -2.59
CA TYR A 29 -2.40 -6.53 -2.69
C TYR A 29 -0.94 -6.06 -2.56
N ALA A 30 -0.10 -6.88 -1.93
CA ALA A 30 1.32 -6.62 -1.76
C ALA A 30 2.16 -6.95 -3.00
N PHE A 31 1.59 -7.72 -3.92
CA PHE A 31 2.22 -8.11 -5.17
C PHE A 31 1.59 -7.33 -6.31
N VAL A 32 2.43 -6.87 -7.23
CA VAL A 32 2.03 -6.04 -8.38
C VAL A 32 2.82 -6.46 -9.62
N ASP A 33 2.50 -5.84 -10.75
CA ASP A 33 3.27 -5.95 -11.99
C ASP A 33 4.61 -5.23 -11.87
N GLU A 34 5.65 -5.75 -12.51
CA GLU A 34 6.97 -5.13 -12.49
C GLU A 34 7.00 -3.76 -13.16
N GLN A 35 6.22 -3.57 -14.23
CA GLN A 35 6.18 -2.29 -14.95
C GLN A 35 5.71 -1.16 -14.03
N TRP A 36 4.83 -1.47 -13.07
CA TRP A 36 4.32 -0.50 -12.11
C TRP A 36 5.37 -0.05 -11.09
N GLU A 37 6.29 -0.94 -10.71
CA GLU A 37 7.40 -0.59 -9.82
C GLU A 37 8.37 0.38 -10.51
N LEU A 38 8.57 0.23 -11.83
CA LEU A 38 9.33 1.19 -12.62
C LEU A 38 8.60 2.53 -12.74
N ASP A 39 7.31 2.52 -13.10
CA ASP A 39 6.55 3.74 -13.40
C ASP A 39 6.25 4.58 -12.15
N PHE A 40 5.85 3.96 -11.03
CA PHE A 40 5.43 4.67 -9.83
C PHE A 40 6.53 4.86 -8.79
N ALA A 41 7.47 3.92 -8.69
CA ALA A 41 8.50 3.92 -7.66
C ALA A 41 9.91 4.18 -8.20
N ALA A 42 10.08 4.29 -9.53
CA ALA A 42 11.39 4.34 -10.18
C ALA A 42 12.32 3.20 -9.73
N ASN A 43 11.73 2.06 -9.35
CA ASN A 43 12.44 0.94 -8.78
C ASN A 43 12.89 -0.02 -9.88
N ALA A 44 14.17 0.09 -10.26
CA ALA A 44 14.75 -0.73 -11.33
C ALA A 44 15.14 -2.15 -10.91
N ALA A 45 15.08 -2.48 -9.61
CA ALA A 45 15.45 -3.80 -9.09
C ALA A 45 14.42 -4.33 -8.07
N PRO A 46 13.16 -4.57 -8.48
CA PRO A 46 12.12 -5.05 -7.58
C PRO A 46 12.32 -6.51 -7.17
N ILE A 47 11.81 -6.86 -5.99
CA ILE A 47 11.90 -8.23 -5.46
C ILE A 47 10.87 -9.10 -6.17
N ARG A 48 11.34 -10.05 -6.98
CA ARG A 48 10.50 -10.99 -7.74
C ARG A 48 10.17 -12.26 -6.97
N LEU A 49 8.95 -12.76 -7.15
CA LEU A 49 8.54 -14.07 -6.67
C LEU A 49 9.01 -15.15 -7.64
N GLN A 50 9.52 -16.26 -7.11
CA GLN A 50 9.94 -17.40 -7.92
C GLN A 50 8.75 -18.23 -8.46
N ASN A 51 7.62 -18.22 -7.74
CA ASN A 51 6.40 -18.93 -8.14
C ASN A 51 5.20 -17.97 -8.07
N PRO A 52 5.04 -17.08 -9.05
CA PRO A 52 3.91 -16.17 -9.08
C PRO A 52 2.61 -16.93 -9.38
N LEU A 53 1.56 -16.63 -8.62
CA LEU A 53 0.21 -17.18 -8.86
C LEU A 53 -0.37 -16.72 -10.22
N ALA A 54 0.04 -15.53 -10.69
CA ALA A 54 -0.25 -15.00 -12.02
C ALA A 54 0.84 -13.98 -12.43
N ALA A 55 1.04 -13.78 -13.74
CA ALA A 55 2.10 -12.91 -14.26
C ALA A 55 2.01 -11.46 -13.75
N GLN A 56 0.80 -10.96 -13.52
CA GLN A 56 0.52 -9.63 -12.97
C GLN A 56 0.82 -9.48 -11.46
N TYR A 57 1.21 -10.56 -10.76
CA TYR A 57 1.56 -10.58 -9.34
C TYR A 57 2.99 -11.09 -9.12
N ALA A 58 3.92 -10.60 -9.93
CA ALA A 58 5.28 -11.12 -10.01
C ALA A 58 6.28 -10.44 -9.06
N VAL A 59 6.02 -9.20 -8.62
CA VAL A 59 6.96 -8.44 -7.76
C VAL A 59 6.32 -7.92 -6.49
N MET A 60 7.11 -7.77 -5.42
CA MET A 60 6.68 -7.03 -4.23
C MET A 60 6.65 -5.53 -4.50
N ARG A 61 5.56 -4.88 -4.12
CA ARG A 61 5.43 -3.43 -4.17
C ARG A 61 6.43 -2.74 -3.23
N SER A 62 7.04 -1.65 -3.67
CA SER A 62 7.84 -0.75 -2.83
C SER A 62 7.03 0.44 -2.31
N THR A 63 5.93 0.78 -3.01
CA THR A 63 5.05 1.90 -2.67
C THR A 63 3.58 1.48 -2.57
N LEU A 64 2.77 2.30 -1.91
CA LEU A 64 1.31 2.07 -1.81
C LEU A 64 0.53 2.74 -2.95
N ILE A 65 1.13 3.67 -3.70
CA ILE A 65 0.42 4.50 -4.66
C ILE A 65 -0.11 3.68 -5.84
N GLY A 66 0.66 2.70 -6.33
CA GLY A 66 0.20 1.78 -7.36
C GLY A 66 -1.11 1.10 -6.93
N GLY A 67 -1.12 0.45 -5.77
CA GLY A 67 -2.33 -0.20 -5.26
C GLY A 67 -3.53 0.76 -5.09
N LEU A 68 -3.30 2.01 -4.67
CA LEU A 68 -4.37 3.01 -4.56
C LEU A 68 -4.96 3.38 -5.93
N VAL A 69 -4.12 3.56 -6.96
CA VAL A 69 -4.57 3.86 -8.32
C VAL A 69 -5.38 2.70 -8.91
N GLU A 70 -4.96 1.46 -8.67
CA GLU A 70 -5.70 0.26 -9.11
C GLU A 70 -7.11 0.20 -8.51
N ILE A 71 -7.22 0.48 -7.22
CA ILE A 71 -8.51 0.54 -6.51
C ILE A 71 -9.39 1.65 -7.10
N CYS A 72 -8.84 2.84 -7.32
CA CYS A 72 -9.58 3.96 -7.92
C CYS A 72 -10.03 3.68 -9.35
N LYS A 73 -9.30 2.86 -10.11
CA LYS A 73 -9.71 2.46 -11.47
C LYS A 73 -10.89 1.48 -11.46
N THR A 74 -10.99 0.66 -10.41
CA THR A 74 -11.95 -0.45 -10.35
C THR A 74 -13.27 -0.07 -9.68
N THR A 75 -13.29 1.04 -8.93
CA THR A 75 -14.47 1.56 -8.23
C THR A 75 -15.20 2.59 -9.10
#